data_AF-A0A0P9VG12-F1
#
_entry.id   AF-A0A0P9VG12-F1
#
_cell.length_a   1.000
_cell.length_b   1.000
_cell.length_c   1.000
_cell.angle_alpha   90.00
_cell.angle_beta   90.00
_cell.angle_gamma   90.00
#
_symmetry.space_group_name_H-M   'P 1'
#
loop_
_entity.id
_entity.type
_entity.pdbx_description
1 polymer ?
#
loop_
_entity_poly.entity_id
_entity_poly.type
_entity_poly.pdbx_seq_one_letter_code
_entity_poly.pdbx_strand_id
1 'polypeptide(L)'
;MNDEKRMTLDDYDFSKVKVNPTKPTQDPAHILLRVVEGAGVALWRSSPAGQAELLPTRRDLFQYEGGYSWGYKGEGCKNLAFAIIGRVYECDDLSSEDMYEKAMKLVDTLIPALQQQMNHDLSVTVIRKVLGDGQRPYFD
;
A
#
# COMPACT_ATOMS: atom_id res chain seq x y z
N MET A 1 19.32 -56.30 14.44
CA MET A 1 18.90 -54.91 14.74
C MET A 1 19.66 -54.04 13.75
N ASN A 2 18.96 -53.44 12.78
CA ASN A 2 19.61 -52.45 11.91
C ASN A 2 19.63 -51.14 12.68
N ASP A 3 20.82 -50.66 13.01
CA ASP A 3 21.02 -49.31 13.49
C ASP A 3 20.73 -48.35 12.32
N GLU A 4 19.51 -47.83 12.26
CA GLU A 4 19.19 -46.73 11.35
C GLU A 4 20.00 -45.50 11.76
N LYS A 5 21.02 -45.18 10.95
CA LYS A 5 21.81 -43.95 11.11
C LYS A 5 20.87 -42.75 11.07
N ARG A 6 20.77 -42.01 12.19
CA ARG A 6 20.14 -40.69 12.21
C ARG A 6 20.95 -39.75 11.31
N MET A 7 20.33 -39.26 10.25
CA MET A 7 20.93 -38.25 9.39
C MET A 7 21.09 -36.93 10.15
N THR A 8 22.25 -36.30 10.04
CA THR A 8 22.52 -34.94 10.55
C THR A 8 22.49 -33.93 9.40
N LEU A 9 22.55 -32.64 9.72
CA LEU A 9 22.60 -31.58 8.69
C LEU A 9 23.80 -31.73 7.75
N ASP A 10 24.89 -32.33 8.21
CA ASP A 10 26.10 -32.57 7.42
C ASP A 10 25.94 -33.68 6.37
N ASP A 11 24.90 -34.52 6.48
CA ASP A 11 24.58 -35.54 5.49
C ASP A 11 23.82 -34.96 4.27
N TYR A 12 23.46 -33.67 4.28
CA TYR A 12 22.72 -33.00 3.21
C TYR A 12 23.62 -32.12 2.33
N ASP A 13 23.58 -32.35 1.02
CA ASP A 13 24.28 -31.55 0.01
C ASP A 13 23.44 -30.32 -0.40
N PHE A 14 23.68 -29.20 0.28
CA PHE A 14 23.00 -27.94 -0.01
C PHE A 14 23.45 -27.27 -1.32
N SER A 15 24.50 -27.76 -1.99
CA SER A 15 24.96 -27.19 -3.27
C SER A 15 23.97 -27.42 -4.41
N LYS A 16 23.06 -28.39 -4.25
CA LYS A 16 21.99 -28.71 -5.20
C LYS A 16 20.65 -28.04 -4.86
N VAL A 17 20.58 -27.32 -3.75
CA VAL A 17 19.38 -26.59 -3.36
C VAL A 17 19.30 -25.34 -4.23
N LYS A 18 18.28 -25.27 -5.07
CA LYS A 18 17.94 -24.04 -5.78
C LYS A 18 17.50 -23.02 -4.73
N VAL A 19 18.35 -22.03 -4.45
CA VAL A 19 17.99 -20.88 -3.64
C VAL A 19 16.84 -20.17 -4.35
N ASN A 20 15.69 -20.06 -3.69
CA ASN A 20 14.59 -19.29 -4.24
C ASN A 20 15.07 -17.86 -4.48
N PRO A 21 14.81 -17.27 -5.66
CA PRO A 21 15.21 -15.90 -5.94
C PRO A 21 14.61 -14.98 -4.88
N THR A 22 15.39 -13.97 -4.47
CA THR A 22 14.91 -12.97 -3.51
C THR A 22 13.64 -12.33 -4.07
N LYS A 23 12.56 -12.40 -3.30
CA LYS A 23 11.29 -11.81 -3.71
C LYS A 23 11.44 -10.29 -3.85
N PRO A 24 10.83 -9.67 -4.87
CA PRO A 24 10.85 -8.22 -5.00
C PRO A 24 10.22 -7.57 -3.77
N THR A 25 10.82 -6.48 -3.31
CA THR A 25 10.34 -5.68 -2.17
C THR A 25 9.61 -4.41 -2.62
N GLN A 26 9.54 -4.18 -3.94
CA GLN A 26 8.75 -3.11 -4.53
C GLN A 26 7.37 -3.65 -4.87
N ASP A 27 6.36 -3.04 -4.27
CA ASP A 27 4.97 -3.23 -4.63
C ASP A 27 4.70 -2.53 -5.98
N PRO A 28 4.24 -3.27 -7.01
CA PRO A 28 3.96 -2.72 -8.33
C PRO A 28 2.71 -1.82 -8.35
N ALA A 29 1.90 -1.82 -7.29
CA ALA A 29 0.66 -1.08 -7.24
C ALA A 29 0.85 0.43 -6.99
N HIS A 30 -0.12 1.19 -7.47
CA HIS A 30 -0.14 2.65 -7.42
C HIS A 30 -1.53 3.19 -7.09
N ILE A 31 -1.54 4.31 -6.36
CA ILE A 31 -2.69 5.22 -6.28
C ILE A 31 -2.50 6.30 -7.33
N LEU A 32 -3.45 6.46 -8.25
CA LEU A 32 -3.43 7.49 -9.29
C LEU A 32 -4.41 8.59 -8.91
N LEU A 33 -3.91 9.81 -8.72
CA LEU A 33 -4.72 10.99 -8.49
C LEU A 33 -4.87 11.73 -9.82
N ARG A 34 -6.11 12.00 -10.22
CA ARG A 34 -6.45 12.64 -11.50
C ARG A 34 -7.41 13.78 -11.29
N VAL A 35 -7.17 14.90 -11.96
CA VAL A 35 -8.12 16.00 -12.04
C VAL A 35 -8.93 15.84 -13.32
N VAL A 36 -10.24 15.64 -13.17
CA VAL A 36 -11.18 15.48 -14.28
C VAL A 36 -12.22 16.58 -14.15
N GLU A 37 -12.28 17.49 -15.12
CA GLU A 37 -13.20 18.64 -15.12
C GLU A 37 -13.14 19.47 -13.81
N GLY A 38 -11.95 19.57 -13.21
CA GLY A 38 -11.74 20.28 -11.93
C GLY A 38 -12.06 19.48 -10.67
N ALA A 39 -12.60 18.26 -10.81
CA ALA A 39 -12.86 17.35 -9.70
C ALA A 39 -11.69 16.37 -9.48
N GLY A 40 -11.36 16.11 -8.22
CA GLY A 40 -10.35 15.12 -7.84
C GLY A 40 -10.91 13.70 -7.87
N VAL A 41 -10.25 12.83 -8.65
CA VAL A 41 -10.56 11.40 -8.78
C VAL A 41 -9.34 10.60 -8.31
N ALA A 42 -9.56 9.61 -7.45
CA ALA A 42 -8.53 8.69 -7.01
C ALA A 42 -8.80 7.29 -7.59
N LEU A 43 -7.75 6.66 -8.12
CA LEU A 43 -7.80 5.34 -8.72
C LEU A 43 -6.77 4.43 -8.07
N TRP A 44 -7.08 3.13 -8.01
CA TRP A 44 -6.15 2.07 -7.70
C TRP A 44 -5.69 1.40 -8.99
N ARG A 45 -4.41 1.05 -9.07
CA ARG A 45 -3.88 0.20 -10.14
C ARG A 45 -2.93 -0.82 -9.52
N SER A 46 -3.27 -2.11 -9.60
CA SER A 46 -2.51 -3.19 -8.98
C SER A 46 -1.15 -3.47 -9.64
N SER A 47 -1.00 -3.19 -10.94
CA SER A 47 0.27 -3.36 -11.66
C SER A 47 0.43 -2.31 -12.77
N PRO A 48 1.65 -2.00 -13.23
CA PRO A 48 1.88 -0.98 -14.26
C PRO A 48 1.08 -1.17 -15.56
N ALA A 49 0.86 -2.43 -15.96
CA ALA A 49 0.09 -2.79 -17.15
C ALA A 49 -1.41 -3.06 -16.86
N GLY A 50 -1.80 -3.06 -15.58
CA GLY A 50 -3.17 -3.33 -15.15
C GLY A 50 -4.12 -2.16 -15.41
N GLN A 51 -5.41 -2.48 -15.49
CA GLN A 51 -6.47 -1.48 -15.56
C GLN A 51 -6.55 -0.71 -14.24
N ALA A 52 -6.76 0.60 -14.33
CA ALA A 52 -7.05 1.44 -13.18
C ALA A 52 -8.54 1.36 -12.83
N GLU A 53 -8.83 1.19 -11.55
CA GLU A 53 -10.17 1.09 -10.97
C GLU A 53 -10.39 2.21 -9.96
N LEU A 54 -11.63 2.61 -9.72
CA LEU A 54 -11.94 3.65 -8.73
C LEU A 54 -11.48 3.23 -7.34
N LEU A 55 -10.80 4.14 -6.64
CA LEU A 55 -10.48 3.93 -5.24
C LEU A 55 -11.77 4.13 -4.42
N PRO A 56 -12.28 3.11 -3.71
CA PRO A 56 -13.53 3.23 -2.99
C PRO A 56 -13.38 4.12 -1.75
N THR A 57 -14.44 4.88 -1.44
CA THR A 57 -14.52 5.60 -0.17
C THR A 57 -14.70 4.62 0.98
N ARG A 58 -14.00 4.85 2.10
CA ARG A 58 -14.13 4.07 3.33
C ARG A 58 -14.95 4.84 4.35
N ARG A 59 -16.25 4.97 4.06
CA ARG A 59 -17.20 5.69 4.93
C ARG A 59 -17.37 5.04 6.31
N ASP A 60 -17.06 3.75 6.39
CA ASP A 60 -16.93 2.98 7.62
C ASP A 60 -15.75 3.46 8.50
N LEU A 61 -14.71 4.02 7.90
CA LEU A 61 -13.54 4.57 8.61
C LEU A 61 -13.62 6.09 8.80
N PHE A 62 -14.17 6.83 7.85
CA PHE A 62 -14.32 8.28 7.92
C PHE A 62 -15.60 8.73 7.19
N GLN A 63 -16.59 9.18 7.96
CA GLN A 63 -17.89 9.58 7.45
C GLN A 63 -17.82 10.96 6.78
N TYR A 64 -17.65 10.98 5.47
CA TYR A 64 -17.61 12.19 4.67
C TYR A 64 -18.35 12.03 3.34
N GLU A 65 -19.16 13.02 2.99
CA GLU A 65 -20.01 12.97 1.78
C GLU A 65 -19.39 13.67 0.56
N GLY A 66 -18.25 14.35 0.73
CA GLY A 66 -17.54 15.00 -0.37
C GLY A 66 -16.58 14.08 -1.13
N GLY A 67 -16.01 14.63 -2.20
CA GLY A 67 -15.03 13.93 -3.06
C GLY A 67 -13.62 13.86 -2.46
N TYR A 68 -12.68 13.42 -3.28
CA TYR A 68 -11.26 13.42 -2.93
C TYR A 68 -10.60 14.73 -3.28
N SER A 69 -9.65 15.13 -2.45
CA SER A 69 -8.81 16.29 -2.69
C SER A 69 -7.44 16.10 -2.05
N TRP A 70 -6.44 16.88 -2.48
CA TRP A 70 -5.06 16.81 -1.99
C TRP A 70 -4.42 18.20 -2.03
N GLY A 71 -3.24 18.33 -1.41
CA GLY A 71 -2.45 19.57 -1.42
C GLY A 71 -2.89 20.64 -0.44
N TYR A 72 -3.68 20.28 0.58
CA TYR A 72 -4.03 21.12 1.72
C TYR A 72 -4.43 20.24 2.92
N LYS A 73 -4.93 20.86 4.01
CA LYS A 73 -5.29 20.18 5.27
C LYS A 73 -6.81 20.17 5.54
N GLY A 74 -7.62 19.78 4.55
CA GLY A 74 -9.08 19.73 4.69
C GLY A 74 -9.67 18.32 4.75
N GLU A 75 -11.00 18.23 4.84
CA GLU A 75 -11.71 16.96 4.98
C GLU A 75 -11.63 16.05 3.76
N GLY A 76 -11.60 16.60 2.53
CA GLY A 76 -11.37 15.80 1.32
C GLY A 76 -9.99 15.13 1.29
N CYS A 77 -8.97 15.74 1.93
CA CYS A 77 -7.65 15.14 2.13
C CYS A 77 -7.68 14.02 3.16
N LYS A 78 -8.47 14.16 4.22
CA LYS A 78 -8.72 13.08 5.19
C LYS A 78 -9.42 11.91 4.50
N ASN A 79 -10.52 12.18 3.78
CA ASN A 79 -11.26 11.15 3.04
C ASN A 79 -10.35 10.37 2.06
N LEU A 80 -9.48 11.08 1.34
CA LEU A 80 -8.48 10.46 0.47
C LEU A 80 -7.51 9.58 1.26
N ALA A 81 -6.98 10.07 2.37
CA ALA A 81 -6.06 9.29 3.20
C ALA A 81 -6.70 7.99 3.72
N PHE A 82 -7.93 8.05 4.22
CA PHE A 82 -8.65 6.86 4.68
C PHE A 82 -8.93 5.86 3.56
N ALA A 83 -9.28 6.34 2.36
CA ALA A 83 -9.45 5.48 1.20
C ALA A 83 -8.13 4.79 0.78
N ILE A 84 -7.01 5.54 0.79
CA ILE A 84 -5.68 4.99 0.50
C ILE A 84 -5.30 3.92 1.51
N ILE A 85 -5.41 4.20 2.82
CA ILE A 85 -5.06 3.23 3.87
C ILE A 85 -5.94 1.99 3.77
N GLY A 86 -7.24 2.16 3.58
CA GLY A 86 -8.17 1.05 3.47
C GLY A 86 -7.86 0.11 2.30
N ARG A 87 -7.30 0.62 1.19
CA ARG A 87 -6.88 -0.21 0.06
C ARG A 87 -5.47 -0.77 0.22
N VAL A 88 -4.51 0.04 0.69
CA VAL A 88 -3.10 -0.37 0.85
C VAL A 88 -2.96 -1.49 1.89
N TYR A 89 -3.76 -1.44 2.97
CA TYR A 89 -3.71 -2.37 4.09
C TYR A 89 -4.90 -3.32 4.16
N GLU A 90 -5.63 -3.49 3.05
CA GLU A 90 -6.83 -4.34 3.00
C GLU A 90 -6.57 -5.78 3.46
N CYS A 91 -5.34 -6.28 3.24
CA CYS A 91 -4.92 -7.63 3.60
C CYS A 91 -3.95 -7.68 4.80
N ASP A 92 -3.68 -6.55 5.47
CA ASP A 92 -2.68 -6.46 6.54
C ASP A 92 -3.28 -6.72 7.95
N ASP A 93 -4.56 -7.10 8.04
CA ASP A 93 -5.30 -7.36 9.30
C ASP A 93 -5.08 -6.27 10.38
N LEU A 94 -5.18 -5.00 9.97
CA LEU A 94 -5.03 -3.87 10.87
C LEU A 94 -6.32 -3.60 11.65
N SER A 95 -6.16 -3.20 12.91
CA SER A 95 -7.28 -2.68 13.70
C SER A 95 -7.76 -1.33 13.14
N SER A 96 -9.01 -0.94 13.44
CA SER A 96 -9.54 0.36 13.04
C SER A 96 -8.72 1.54 13.60
N GLU A 97 -8.13 1.37 14.79
CA GLU A 97 -7.25 2.37 15.42
C GLU A 97 -5.94 2.51 14.64
N ASP A 98 -5.29 1.41 14.28
CA ASP A 98 -4.06 1.43 13.47
C ASP A 98 -4.31 2.04 12.08
N MET A 99 -5.45 1.70 11.46
CA MET A 99 -5.85 2.30 10.17
C MET A 99 -6.06 3.81 10.33
N TYR A 100 -6.68 4.25 11.42
CA TYR A 100 -6.88 5.67 11.71
C TYR A 100 -5.55 6.40 11.90
N GLU A 101 -4.65 5.88 12.73
CA GLU A 101 -3.33 6.48 12.95
C GLU A 101 -2.53 6.62 11.67
N LYS A 102 -2.51 5.56 10.83
CA LYS A 102 -1.85 5.59 9.53
C LYS A 102 -2.49 6.60 8.58
N ALA A 103 -3.82 6.71 8.56
CA ALA A 103 -4.51 7.67 7.72
C ALA A 103 -4.17 9.11 8.14
N MET A 104 -4.20 9.39 9.45
CA MET A 104 -3.81 10.70 9.97
C MET A 104 -2.34 11.03 9.70
N LYS A 105 -1.44 10.04 9.78
CA LYS A 105 -0.04 10.22 9.39
C LYS A 105 0.10 10.62 7.92
N LEU A 106 -0.69 10.08 6.99
CA LEU A 106 -0.71 10.54 5.60
C LEU A 106 -1.25 11.97 5.46
N VAL A 107 -2.28 12.33 6.23
CA VAL A 107 -2.84 13.69 6.26
C VAL A 107 -1.82 14.70 6.77
N ASP A 108 -0.91 14.31 7.67
CA ASP A 108 0.10 15.22 8.21
C ASP A 108 1.37 15.30 7.35
N THR A 109 1.60 14.33 6.47
CA THR A 109 2.86 14.19 5.73
C THR A 109 2.68 14.29 4.21
N LEU A 110 2.17 13.22 3.59
CA LEU A 110 2.18 13.05 2.13
C LEU A 110 1.10 13.90 1.45
N ILE A 111 -0.14 13.83 1.92
CA ILE A 111 -1.30 14.39 1.19
C ILE A 111 -1.24 15.91 1.04
N PRO A 112 -0.86 16.71 2.06
CA PRO A 112 -0.76 18.16 1.92
C PRO A 112 0.43 18.62 1.08
N ALA A 113 1.47 17.79 0.93
CA ALA A 113 2.66 18.12 0.14
C ALA A 113 2.43 17.98 -1.38
N LEU A 114 1.34 17.33 -1.78
CA LEU A 114 0.97 17.18 -3.19
C LEU A 114 0.54 18.52 -3.78
N GLN A 115 0.90 18.77 -5.04
CA GLN A 115 0.43 19.97 -5.73
C GLN A 115 -1.07 19.85 -6.03
N GLN A 116 -1.84 20.87 -5.63
CA GLN A 116 -3.27 20.95 -5.91
C GLN A 116 -3.51 21.03 -7.42
N GLN A 117 -4.67 20.53 -7.86
CA GLN A 117 -5.10 20.60 -9.27
C GLN A 117 -4.10 19.99 -10.26
N MET A 118 -3.27 19.05 -9.78
CA MET A 118 -2.32 18.30 -10.60
C MET A 118 -2.49 16.80 -10.39
N ASN A 119 -2.18 16.04 -11.45
CA ASN A 119 -2.18 14.59 -11.42
C ASN A 119 -0.95 14.08 -10.66
N HIS A 120 -1.12 12.99 -9.91
CA HIS A 120 -0.03 12.33 -9.18
C HIS A 120 -0.13 10.81 -9.32
N ASP A 121 1.02 10.15 -9.37
CA ASP A 121 1.12 8.69 -9.32
C ASP A 121 1.91 8.33 -8.05
N LEU A 122 1.22 7.76 -7.07
CA LEU A 122 1.78 7.44 -5.77
C LEU A 122 2.02 5.93 -5.69
N SER A 123 3.29 5.52 -5.67
CA SER A 123 3.66 4.12 -5.46
C SER A 123 3.27 3.67 -4.05
N VAL A 124 2.68 2.48 -3.93
CA VAL A 124 2.37 1.86 -2.63
C VAL A 124 3.64 1.65 -1.81
N THR A 125 4.75 1.33 -2.45
CA THR A 125 6.07 1.22 -1.81
C THR A 125 6.45 2.52 -1.10
N VAL A 126 6.22 3.68 -1.74
CA VAL A 126 6.53 4.99 -1.16
C VAL A 126 5.57 5.33 -0.03
N ILE A 127 4.26 5.06 -0.21
CA ILE A 127 3.23 5.28 0.83
C ILE A 127 3.61 4.50 2.09
N ARG A 128 3.88 3.20 1.96
CA ARG A 128 4.29 2.33 3.08
C ARG A 128 5.58 2.81 3.74
N LYS A 129 6.57 3.25 2.96
CA LYS A 129 7.81 3.84 3.48
C LYS A 129 7.55 5.11 4.32
N VAL A 130 6.70 6.02 3.84
CA VAL A 130 6.31 7.24 4.59
C VAL A 130 5.61 6.87 5.90
N LEU A 131 4.81 5.80 5.88
CA LEU A 131 4.14 5.28 7.07
C LEU A 131 5.08 4.58 8.05
N GLY A 132 6.35 4.34 7.67
CA GLY A 132 7.36 3.71 8.51
C GLY A 132 7.35 2.18 8.43
N ASP A 133 6.69 1.61 7.44
CA ASP A 133 6.73 0.16 7.23
C ASP A 133 8.14 -0.25 6.76
N GLY A 134 8.63 -1.38 7.26
CA GLY A 134 9.86 -2.01 6.77
C GLY A 134 9.70 -2.57 5.35
N GLN A 135 10.81 -2.91 4.70
CA GLN A 135 10.77 -3.63 3.43
C GLN A 135 10.10 -4.99 3.63
N ARG A 136 9.03 -5.25 2.87
CA ARG A 136 8.33 -6.54 2.88
C ARG A 136 8.43 -7.18 1.49
N PRO A 137 8.57 -8.50 1.41
CA PRO A 137 8.42 -9.19 0.14
C PRO A 137 7.01 -8.94 -0.40
N TYR A 138 6.90 -8.63 -1.68
CA TYR A 138 5.64 -8.61 -2.39
C TYR A 138 5.21 -10.04 -2.72
N PHE A 139 3.92 -10.32 -2.62
CA PHE A 139 3.30 -11.60 -2.95
C PHE A 139 2.12 -11.28 -3.89
N ASP A 140 2.18 -11.80 -5.11
CA ASP A 140 1.07 -11.78 -6.07
C ASP A 140 -0.12 -12.62 -5.58
#